data_AF-A0A7C2KTD6-F1
#
_entry.id   AF-A0A7C2KTD6-F1
#
_cell.length_a   1.000
_cell.length_b   1.000
_cell.length_c   1.000
_cell.angle_alpha   90.00
_cell.angle_beta   90.00
_cell.angle_gamma   90.00
#
_symmetry.space_group_name_H-M   'P 1'
#
loop_
_entity.id
_entity.type
_entity.pdbx_description
1 polymer ?
#
loop_
_entity_poly.entity_id
_entity_poly.type
_entity_poly.pdbx_seq_one_letter_code
_entity_poly.pdbx_strand_id
1 'polypeptide(L)'
;MKIKRTGQEINLLLLLFFFNLFFIHIFSCGLEAQEILLKVDVAVVPKILSRGESGQIVLRLTVPEETIVLTEPEFVIEFKAMPPINLPKNFFTATDLDLETMENNGREGLKLDKVIKIPFSVALDAPARTYILEGRVKYTLFSPKKGWCLKTVSRFYASFSTRSTVMKKKAGLLP
;
A
#
# COMPACT_ATOMS: atom_id res chain seq x y z
N MET A 1 69.56 21.78 5.25
CA MET A 1 68.34 21.85 4.42
C MET A 1 67.61 20.51 4.60
N LYS A 2 66.47 20.48 5.33
CA LYS A 2 65.12 20.17 4.79
C LYS A 2 65.15 18.89 3.90
N ILE A 3 64.42 17.80 4.15
CA ILE A 3 63.02 17.70 4.60
C ILE A 3 62.79 16.31 5.25
N LYS A 4 62.15 16.33 6.42
CA LYS A 4 61.54 15.19 7.12
C LYS A 4 60.17 14.94 6.47
N ARG A 5 59.95 13.81 5.80
CA ARG A 5 58.63 13.41 5.27
C ARG A 5 58.57 11.89 5.19
N THR A 6 57.80 11.27 6.08
CA THR A 6 57.05 9.99 5.86
C THR A 6 56.39 9.53 7.17
N GLY A 7 55.49 10.34 7.73
CA GLY A 7 54.67 9.94 8.90
C GLY A 7 53.21 10.40 8.84
N GLN A 8 52.86 11.22 7.84
CA GLN A 8 51.57 11.91 7.79
C GLN A 8 50.60 11.29 6.77
N GLU A 9 51.09 10.59 5.74
CA GLU A 9 50.22 10.00 4.70
C GLU A 9 49.56 8.69 5.13
N ILE A 10 50.22 7.88 5.95
CA ILE A 10 49.68 6.60 6.44
C ILE A 10 48.44 6.83 7.31
N ASN A 11 48.45 7.89 8.14
CA ASN A 11 47.30 8.26 8.97
C ASN A 11 46.11 8.78 8.15
N LEU A 12 46.34 9.46 7.03
CA LEU A 12 45.26 9.97 6.18
C LEU A 12 44.57 8.85 5.41
N LEU A 13 45.33 7.88 4.89
CA LEU A 13 44.81 6.69 4.21
C LEU A 13 44.03 5.78 5.16
N LEU A 14 44.54 5.56 6.39
CA LEU A 14 43.82 4.82 7.43
C LEU A 14 42.51 5.54 7.84
N LEU A 15 42.53 6.86 8.01
CA LEU A 15 41.33 7.62 8.36
C LEU A 15 40.25 7.55 7.27
N LEU A 16 40.65 7.62 5.99
CA LEU A 16 39.74 7.46 4.84
C LEU A 16 39.18 6.03 4.74
N PHE A 17 39.96 5.02 5.13
CA PHE A 17 39.53 3.63 5.18
C PHE A 17 38.48 3.39 6.29
N PHE A 18 38.71 3.95 7.49
CA PHE A 18 37.73 3.91 8.59
C PHE A 18 36.47 4.72 8.27
N PHE A 19 36.58 5.88 7.59
CA PHE A 19 35.42 6.65 7.14
C PHE A 19 34.57 5.89 6.11
N ASN A 20 35.21 5.15 5.18
CA ASN A 20 34.51 4.31 4.21
C ASN A 20 33.83 3.11 4.87
N LEU A 21 34.49 2.43 5.81
CA LEU A 21 33.88 1.32 6.55
C LEU A 21 32.66 1.77 7.38
N PHE A 22 32.69 2.98 7.94
CA PHE A 22 31.56 3.53 8.69
C PHE A 22 30.38 3.91 7.78
N PHE A 23 30.65 4.45 6.58
CA PHE A 23 29.61 4.81 5.62
C PHE A 23 28.88 3.59 5.04
N ILE A 24 29.59 2.48 4.81
CA ILE A 24 28.99 1.24 4.30
C ILE A 24 28.06 0.60 5.35
N HIS A 25 28.39 0.73 6.64
CA HIS A 25 27.54 0.19 7.72
C HIS A 25 26.27 1.02 7.98
N ILE A 26 26.31 2.34 7.81
CA ILE A 26 25.10 3.17 7.95
C ILE A 26 24.11 2.91 6.80
N PHE A 27 24.60 2.67 5.59
CA PHE A 27 23.73 2.46 4.41
C PHE A 27 23.04 1.10 4.38
N SER A 28 23.55 0.11 5.11
CA SER A 28 22.96 -1.24 5.16
C SER A 28 21.77 -1.35 6.12
N CYS A 29 21.59 -0.41 7.04
CA CYS A 29 20.53 -0.46 8.07
C CYS A 29 19.15 0.02 7.56
N GLY A 30 19.09 0.58 6.34
CA GLY A 30 17.87 1.24 5.83
C GLY A 30 16.92 0.37 4.99
N LEU A 31 17.29 -0.87 4.63
CA LEU A 31 16.53 -1.65 3.63
C LEU A 31 15.67 -2.79 4.20
N GLU A 32 15.96 -3.31 5.40
CA GLU A 32 15.22 -4.47 5.94
C GLU A 32 13.79 -4.15 6.41
N ALA A 33 13.44 -2.87 6.60
CA ALA A 33 12.14 -2.49 7.13
C ALA A 33 10.97 -2.68 6.13
N GLN A 34 11.26 -2.91 4.84
CA GLN A 34 10.23 -3.01 3.80
C GLN A 34 9.72 -4.44 3.58
N GLU A 35 10.47 -5.47 4.00
CA GLU A 35 10.11 -6.88 3.79
C GLU A 35 9.06 -7.42 4.76
N ILE A 36 8.79 -6.70 5.87
CA ILE A 36 7.90 -7.17 6.94
C ILE A 36 6.45 -6.67 6.74
N LEU A 37 6.15 -5.86 5.73
CA LEU A 37 4.82 -5.24 5.58
C LEU A 37 3.93 -6.00 4.58
N LEU A 38 2.62 -5.99 4.84
CA LEU A 38 1.60 -6.41 3.90
C LEU A 38 1.77 -5.65 2.58
N LYS A 39 2.06 -6.38 1.51
CA LYS A 39 2.11 -5.82 0.16
C LYS A 39 0.69 -5.63 -0.35
N VAL A 40 0.43 -4.45 -0.92
CA VAL A 40 -0.88 -4.07 -1.46
C VAL A 40 -0.71 -3.70 -2.92
N ASP A 41 -1.14 -4.60 -3.81
CA ASP A 41 -1.26 -4.30 -5.23
C ASP A 41 -2.65 -3.73 -5.50
N VAL A 42 -2.70 -2.61 -6.22
CA VAL A 42 -3.96 -1.89 -6.48
C VAL A 42 -4.08 -1.49 -7.95
N ALA A 43 -5.28 -1.62 -8.50
CA ALA A 43 -5.63 -1.16 -9.83
C ALA A 43 -7.04 -0.55 -9.86
N VAL A 44 -7.29 0.33 -10.83
CA VAL A 44 -8.62 0.84 -11.15
C VAL A 44 -9.05 0.27 -12.50
N VAL A 45 -10.26 -0.28 -12.55
CA VAL A 45 -10.82 -0.92 -13.75
C VAL A 45 -12.22 -0.36 -14.04
N PRO A 46 -12.49 0.19 -15.23
CA PRO A 46 -11.50 0.52 -16.27
C PRO A 46 -10.59 1.68 -15.86
N LYS A 47 -9.39 1.74 -16.44
CA LYS A 47 -8.40 2.79 -16.14
C LYS A 47 -8.81 4.17 -16.67
N ILE A 48 -9.74 4.20 -17.62
CA ILE A 48 -10.29 5.42 -18.19
C ILE A 48 -11.82 5.35 -18.12
N LEU A 49 -12.43 6.38 -17.54
CA LEU A 49 -13.87 6.47 -17.28
C LEU A 49 -14.46 7.79 -17.80
N SER A 50 -15.73 7.78 -18.19
CA SER A 50 -16.53 8.98 -18.43
C SER A 50 -17.20 9.45 -17.14
N ARG A 51 -17.71 10.69 -17.13
CA ARG A 51 -18.51 11.17 -16.00
C ARG A 51 -19.79 10.34 -15.86
N GLY A 52 -20.10 9.91 -14.64
CA GLY A 52 -21.23 9.03 -14.34
C GLY A 52 -20.98 7.55 -14.58
N GLU A 53 -19.83 7.14 -15.13
CA GLU A 53 -19.51 5.72 -15.28
C GLU A 53 -19.09 5.09 -13.96
N SER A 54 -19.43 3.81 -13.82
CA SER A 54 -19.00 2.97 -12.71
C SER A 54 -17.69 2.27 -13.03
N GLY A 55 -16.81 2.24 -12.03
CA GLY A 55 -15.58 1.47 -12.05
C GLY A 55 -15.45 0.66 -10.78
N GLN A 56 -14.32 -0.03 -10.66
CA GLN A 56 -13.97 -0.80 -9.47
C GLN A 56 -12.49 -0.64 -9.15
N ILE A 57 -12.20 -0.50 -7.86
CA ILE A 57 -10.86 -0.56 -7.30
C ILE A 57 -10.60 -2.03 -6.98
N VAL A 58 -9.56 -2.59 -7.57
CA VAL A 58 -9.16 -3.99 -7.42
C VAL A 58 -7.91 -4.03 -6.56
N LEU A 59 -8.00 -4.71 -5.41
CA LEU A 59 -6.94 -4.83 -4.42
C LEU A 59 -6.53 -6.30 -4.29
N ARG A 60 -5.23 -6.56 -4.29
CA ARG A 60 -4.63 -7.85 -3.95
C ARG A 60 -3.66 -7.64 -2.80
N LEU A 61 -3.87 -8.38 -1.72
CA LEU A 61 -3.06 -8.32 -0.51
C LEU A 61 -2.14 -9.53 -0.49
N THR A 62 -0.85 -9.32 -0.20
CA THR A 62 0.10 -10.42 -0.05
C THR A 62 0.74 -10.31 1.32
N VAL A 63 0.51 -11.34 2.13
CA VAL A 63 1.05 -11.45 3.50
C VAL A 63 2.51 -11.89 3.41
N PRO A 64 3.44 -11.25 4.14
CA PRO A 64 4.83 -11.69 4.22
C PRO A 64 4.95 -13.13 4.72
N GLU A 65 5.99 -13.83 4.29
CA GLU A 65 6.26 -15.18 4.74
C GLU A 65 6.39 -15.26 6.27
N GLU A 66 5.99 -16.39 6.84
CA GLU A 66 6.07 -16.66 8.29
C GLU A 66 5.30 -15.65 9.18
N THR A 67 4.30 -14.96 8.60
CA THR A 67 3.43 -14.03 9.33
C THR A 67 1.95 -14.29 9.03
N ILE A 68 1.08 -13.79 9.91
CA ILE A 68 -0.37 -13.77 9.75
C ILE A 68 -0.92 -12.39 10.06
N VAL A 69 -1.99 -12.01 9.37
CA VAL A 69 -2.78 -10.83 9.73
C VAL A 69 -3.84 -11.25 10.73
N LEU A 70 -3.85 -10.65 11.92
CA LEU A 70 -4.83 -10.97 12.97
C LEU A 70 -6.20 -10.37 12.65
N THR A 71 -7.26 -11.02 13.15
CA THR A 71 -8.64 -10.49 13.14
C THR A 71 -8.77 -9.27 14.06
N GLU A 72 -8.08 -9.28 15.20
CA GLU A 72 -8.09 -8.23 16.23
C GLU A 72 -6.74 -7.50 16.34
N PRO A 73 -6.70 -6.18 16.68
CA PRO A 73 -7.79 -5.22 16.88
C PRO A 73 -8.30 -4.54 15.58
N GLU A 74 -8.99 -5.29 14.74
CA GLU A 74 -9.61 -4.86 13.47
C GLU A 74 -8.68 -4.58 12.28
N PHE A 75 -9.04 -5.18 11.14
CA PHE A 75 -8.50 -4.93 9.82
C PHE A 75 -9.41 -3.94 9.07
N VAL A 76 -8.83 -2.86 8.55
CA VAL A 76 -9.60 -1.79 7.89
C VAL A 76 -8.88 -1.28 6.64
N ILE A 77 -9.59 -1.25 5.52
CA ILE A 77 -9.18 -0.53 4.31
C ILE A 77 -9.86 0.83 4.31
N GLU A 78 -9.08 1.92 4.23
CA GLU A 78 -9.58 3.29 4.22
C GLU A 78 -9.14 4.02 2.96
N PHE A 79 -10.06 4.78 2.38
CA PHE A 79 -9.78 5.67 1.25
C PHE A 79 -9.76 7.10 1.73
N LYS A 80 -8.80 7.87 1.20
CA LYS A 80 -8.82 9.32 1.36
C LYS A 80 -9.91 9.88 0.47
N ALA A 81 -10.86 10.61 1.07
CA ALA A 81 -11.93 11.26 0.32
C ALA A 81 -11.32 12.17 -0.74
N MET A 82 -11.64 11.91 -2.02
CA MET A 82 -11.12 12.67 -3.13
C MET A 82 -12.19 12.83 -4.21
N PRO A 83 -12.57 14.08 -4.56
CA PRO A 83 -13.27 14.32 -5.81
C PRO A 83 -12.40 13.85 -6.99
N PRO A 84 -13.00 13.14 -7.96
CA PRO A 84 -14.42 13.14 -8.29
C PRO A 84 -15.02 11.74 -8.16
N ILE A 85 -14.66 10.99 -7.12
CA ILE A 85 -15.06 9.58 -6.99
C ILE A 85 -16.13 9.46 -5.91
N ASN A 86 -17.25 8.80 -6.24
CA ASN A 86 -18.28 8.45 -5.28
C ASN A 86 -18.11 6.98 -4.88
N LEU A 87 -17.62 6.76 -3.65
CA LEU A 87 -17.55 5.45 -3.01
C LEU A 87 -18.81 5.21 -2.16
N PRO A 88 -19.22 3.94 -1.95
CA PRO A 88 -20.34 3.64 -1.06
C PRO A 88 -20.02 3.92 0.42
N LYS A 89 -18.76 3.70 0.82
CA LYS A 89 -18.21 4.01 2.13
C LYS A 89 -16.74 4.42 1.97
N ASN A 90 -16.22 5.19 2.93
CA ASN A 90 -14.81 5.60 2.94
C ASN A 90 -13.89 4.60 3.65
N PHE A 91 -14.46 3.61 4.35
CA PHE A 91 -13.72 2.53 4.97
C PHE A 91 -14.49 1.21 4.87
N PHE A 92 -13.75 0.10 4.90
CA PHE A 92 -14.26 -1.26 4.80
C PHE A 92 -13.51 -2.15 5.79
N THR A 93 -14.27 -2.81 6.65
CA THR A 93 -13.77 -3.80 7.63
C THR A 93 -13.62 -5.18 6.97
N ALA A 94 -13.00 -6.14 7.66
CA ALA A 94 -12.95 -7.52 7.18
C ALA A 94 -14.36 -8.09 6.88
N THR A 95 -15.36 -7.74 7.70
CA THR A 95 -16.76 -8.15 7.52
C THR A 95 -17.40 -7.48 6.30
N ASP A 96 -17.18 -6.17 6.07
CA ASP A 96 -17.69 -5.48 4.87
C ASP A 96 -17.14 -6.10 3.58
N LEU A 97 -15.93 -6.68 3.65
CA LEU A 97 -15.21 -7.26 2.53
C LEU A 97 -15.43 -8.77 2.36
N ASP A 98 -16.22 -9.38 3.27
CA ASP A 98 -16.48 -10.82 3.28
C ASP A 98 -15.17 -11.61 3.23
N LEU A 99 -14.27 -11.30 4.17
CA LEU A 99 -13.01 -12.01 4.37
C LEU A 99 -13.21 -13.16 5.36
N GLU A 100 -12.75 -14.34 4.97
CA GLU A 100 -12.76 -15.53 5.82
C GLU A 100 -11.69 -15.45 6.91
N THR A 101 -11.93 -16.13 8.02
CA THR A 101 -10.93 -16.35 9.06
C THR A 101 -10.26 -17.71 8.89
N MET A 102 -9.04 -17.83 9.38
CA MET A 102 -8.26 -19.07 9.40
C MET A 102 -7.57 -19.21 10.76
N GLU A 103 -7.41 -20.44 11.23
CA GLU A 103 -6.60 -20.72 12.41
C GLU A 103 -5.17 -21.03 12.00
N ASN A 104 -4.20 -20.38 12.63
CA ASN A 104 -2.78 -20.62 12.42
C ASN A 104 -2.03 -20.54 13.76
N ASN A 105 -1.44 -21.66 14.17
CA ASN A 105 -0.70 -21.77 15.44
C ASN A 105 -1.52 -21.33 16.67
N GLY A 106 -2.79 -21.75 16.74
CA GLY A 106 -3.69 -21.44 17.86
C GLY A 106 -4.14 -19.97 17.92
N ARG A 107 -3.95 -19.21 16.83
CA ARG A 107 -4.46 -17.84 16.67
C ARG A 107 -5.33 -17.74 15.44
N GLU A 108 -6.39 -16.95 15.56
CA GLU A 108 -7.25 -16.61 14.44
C GLU A 108 -6.63 -15.47 13.62
N GLY A 109 -6.57 -15.66 12.30
CA GLY A 109 -6.09 -14.68 11.34
C GLY A 109 -7.02 -14.55 10.15
N LEU A 110 -6.79 -13.54 9.32
CA LEU A 110 -7.55 -13.29 8.11
C LEU A 110 -6.96 -14.05 6.92
N LYS A 111 -7.83 -14.66 6.14
CA LYS A 111 -7.49 -15.28 4.87
C LYS A 111 -7.55 -14.23 3.75
N LEU A 112 -6.39 -13.79 3.29
CA LEU A 112 -6.23 -12.67 2.34
C LEU A 112 -5.90 -13.10 0.90
N ASP A 113 -6.33 -14.29 0.50
CA ASP A 113 -6.11 -14.84 -0.86
C ASP A 113 -7.09 -14.29 -1.91
N LYS A 114 -8.25 -13.81 -1.47
CA LYS A 114 -9.30 -13.23 -2.30
C LYS A 114 -8.89 -11.87 -2.85
N VAL A 115 -9.21 -11.66 -4.13
CA VAL A 115 -9.12 -10.33 -4.74
C VAL A 115 -10.30 -9.48 -4.28
N ILE A 116 -10.01 -8.35 -3.65
CA ILE A 116 -11.01 -7.42 -3.14
C ILE A 116 -11.41 -6.45 -4.25
N LYS A 117 -12.72 -6.27 -4.46
CA LYS A 117 -13.27 -5.38 -5.49
C LYS A 117 -14.22 -4.37 -4.85
N ILE A 118 -13.88 -3.09 -4.93
CA ILE A 118 -14.66 -2.01 -4.32
C ILE A 118 -15.25 -1.15 -5.44
N PRO A 119 -16.59 -1.13 -5.61
CA PRO A 119 -17.23 -0.36 -6.66
C PRO A 119 -17.16 1.15 -6.35
N PHE A 120 -17.09 1.94 -7.40
CA PHE A 120 -17.22 3.39 -7.33
C PHE A 120 -17.90 3.96 -8.59
N SER A 121 -18.27 5.23 -8.55
CA SER A 121 -18.68 5.97 -9.75
C SER A 121 -17.94 7.30 -9.87
N VAL A 122 -17.76 7.77 -11.09
CA VAL A 122 -17.20 9.10 -11.36
C VAL A 122 -18.31 10.15 -11.24
N ALA A 123 -18.08 11.21 -10.47
CA ALA A 123 -19.00 12.32 -10.30
C ALA A 123 -19.32 13.00 -11.65
N LEU A 124 -20.54 13.53 -11.78
CA LEU A 124 -21.03 14.12 -13.03
C LEU A 124 -20.31 15.43 -13.40
N ASP A 125 -19.72 16.09 -12.42
CA ASP A 125 -18.97 17.35 -12.53
C ASP A 125 -17.44 17.16 -12.59
N ALA A 126 -16.96 15.91 -12.65
CA ALA A 126 -15.54 15.56 -12.68
C ALA A 126 -14.77 16.26 -13.82
N PRO A 127 -13.74 17.10 -13.55
CA PRO A 127 -12.85 17.60 -14.59
C PRO A 127 -12.18 16.47 -15.39
N ALA A 128 -11.99 16.66 -16.70
CA ALA A 128 -11.28 15.68 -17.52
C ALA A 128 -9.77 15.74 -17.22
N ARG A 129 -9.27 14.78 -16.45
CA ARG A 129 -7.84 14.65 -16.08
C ARG A 129 -7.53 13.28 -15.50
N THR A 130 -6.26 13.06 -15.20
CA THR A 130 -5.78 11.92 -14.40
C THR A 130 -5.91 12.22 -12.90
N TYR A 131 -6.36 11.22 -12.15
CA TYR A 131 -6.54 11.26 -10.71
C TYR A 131 -5.71 10.17 -10.06
N ILE A 132 -5.27 10.42 -8.83
CA ILE A 132 -4.58 9.45 -7.98
C ILE A 132 -5.50 9.14 -6.81
N LEU A 133 -6.06 7.94 -6.79
CA LEU A 133 -6.73 7.38 -5.63
C LEU A 133 -5.67 7.02 -4.58
N GLU A 134 -5.81 7.58 -3.38
CA GLU A 134 -4.99 7.25 -2.21
C GLU A 134 -5.81 6.47 -1.19
N GLY A 135 -5.23 5.38 -0.68
CA GLY A 135 -5.81 4.62 0.42
C GLY A 135 -4.77 3.98 1.30
N ARG A 136 -5.24 3.34 2.37
CA ARG A 136 -4.40 2.63 3.34
C ARG A 136 -5.10 1.42 3.91
N VAL A 137 -4.33 0.41 4.26
CA VAL A 137 -4.76 -0.77 5.00
C VAL A 137 -4.18 -0.69 6.40
N LYS A 138 -5.03 -0.63 7.42
CA LYS A 138 -4.66 -0.75 8.84
C LYS A 138 -4.83 -2.21 9.25
N TYR A 139 -3.81 -2.78 9.88
CA TYR A 139 -3.83 -4.18 10.27
C TYR A 139 -2.82 -4.46 11.38
N THR A 140 -2.96 -5.64 11.95
CA THR A 140 -2.02 -6.17 12.94
C THR A 140 -1.38 -7.43 12.39
N LEU A 141 -0.05 -7.41 12.32
CA LEU A 141 0.75 -8.52 11.82
C LEU A 141 1.37 -9.27 12.99
N PHE A 142 1.28 -10.59 12.96
CA PHE A 142 1.87 -11.47 13.97
C PHE A 142 2.83 -12.45 13.31
N SER A 143 4.01 -12.65 13.90
CA SER A 143 4.94 -13.70 13.49
C SER A 143 4.88 -14.85 14.50
N PRO A 144 4.30 -16.00 14.16
CA PRO A 144 4.28 -17.16 15.05
C PRO A 144 5.67 -17.64 15.44
N LYS A 145 6.63 -17.57 14.50
CA LYS A 145 8.01 -18.04 14.71
C LYS A 145 8.82 -17.14 15.64
N LYS A 146 8.69 -15.82 15.48
CA LYS A 146 9.47 -14.82 16.25
C LYS A 146 8.71 -14.28 17.46
N GLY A 147 7.41 -14.56 17.58
CA GLY A 147 6.57 -14.20 18.73
C GLY A 147 6.21 -12.71 18.85
N TRP A 148 6.54 -11.87 17.86
CA TRP A 148 6.20 -10.45 17.88
C TRP A 148 4.85 -10.16 17.22
N CYS A 149 4.26 -9.04 17.62
CA CYS A 149 3.03 -8.49 17.08
C CYS A 149 3.24 -7.00 16.74
N LEU A 150 2.83 -6.59 15.55
CA LEU A 150 3.04 -5.24 15.02
C LEU A 150 1.74 -4.67 14.47
N LYS A 151 1.23 -3.61 15.09
CA LYS A 151 0.15 -2.80 14.53
C LYS A 151 0.74 -1.78 13.56
N THR A 152 0.33 -1.83 12.30
CA THR A 152 0.94 -1.02 11.23
C THR A 152 -0.06 -0.64 10.14
N VAL A 153 0.42 0.10 9.14
CA VAL A 153 -0.37 0.64 8.03
C VAL A 153 0.41 0.52 6.72
N SER A 154 -0.22 -0.07 5.70
CA SER A 154 0.29 -0.09 4.32
C SER A 154 -0.49 0.91 3.47
N ARG A 155 0.21 1.88 2.85
CA ARG A 155 -0.41 2.84 1.91
C ARG A 155 -0.40 2.29 0.49
N PHE A 156 -1.41 2.65 -0.30
CA PHE A 156 -1.48 2.29 -1.71
C PHE A 156 -2.02 3.45 -2.55
N TYR A 157 -1.65 3.45 -3.82
CA TYR A 157 -1.99 4.49 -4.78
C TYR A 157 -2.38 3.87 -6.11
N ALA A 158 -3.48 4.32 -6.71
CA ALA A 158 -3.88 3.90 -8.04
C ALA A 158 -4.25 5.10 -8.90
N SER A 159 -3.91 5.08 -10.18
CA SER A 159 -4.30 6.14 -11.11
C SER A 159 -5.42 5.70 -12.05
N PHE A 160 -6.31 6.64 -12.33
CA PHE A 160 -7.30 6.51 -13.39
C PHE A 160 -7.50 7.87 -14.06
N SER A 161 -8.00 7.87 -15.29
CA SER A 161 -8.26 9.10 -16.04
C SER A 161 -9.74 9.24 -16.34
N THR A 162 -10.19 10.48 -16.43
CA THR A 162 -11.53 10.81 -16.88
C THR A 162 -11.49 11.46 -18.26
N ARG A 163 -12.45 11.12 -19.12
CA ARG A 163 -12.64 11.79 -20.41
C ARG A 163 -13.64 12.93 -20.28
N SER A 164 -13.66 13.82 -21.27
CA SER A 164 -14.61 14.95 -21.34
C SER A 164 -16.06 14.52 -21.59
N THR A 165 -16.28 13.27 -21.99
CA THR A 165 -17.60 12.70 -22.27
C THR A 165 -18.42 12.50 -20.99
N VAL A 166 -19.70 12.85 -21.05
CA VAL A 166 -20.68 12.60 -19.99
C VAL A 166 -21.61 11.49 -20.45
N MET A 167 -21.71 10.41 -19.69
CA MET A 167 -22.73 9.38 -19.91
C MET A 167 -24.09 9.94 -19.49
N LYS A 168 -24.97 10.24 -20.46
CA LYS A 168 -26.39 10.47 -20.17
C LYS A 168 -27.03 9.12 -19.87
N LYS A 169 -27.63 8.98 -18.68
CA LYS A 169 -28.49 7.83 -18.35
C LYS A 169 -29.51 7.68 -19.47
N LYS A 170 -29.56 6.51 -20.12
CA LYS A 170 -30.58 6.20 -21.12
C LYS A 170 -31.94 6.25 -20.41
N ALA A 171 -32.71 7.31 -20.61
CA ALA A 171 -34.10 7.35 -20.16
C ALA A 171 -34.82 6.17 -20.82
N GLY A 172 -35.51 5.36 -20.02
CA GLY A 172 -36.00 4.05 -20.42
C GLY A 172 -36.85 4.10 -21.70
N LEU A 173 -36.52 3.23 -22.65
CA LEU A 173 -37.58 2.49 -23.32
C LEU A 173 -38.14 1.55 -22.25
N LEU A 174 -39.33 1.86 -21.75
CA LEU A 174 -40.21 0.85 -21.20
C LEU A 174 -40.93 0.18 -22.38
N PRO A 175 -41.14 -1.15 -22.35
CA PRO A 175 -42.04 -1.82 -23.27
C PRO A 175 -43.50 -1.37 -23.08
#